data_AF-A0A504YPJ8-F1
#
_entry.id   AF-A0A504YPJ8-F1
#
_cell.length_a   1.000
_cell.length_b   1.000
_cell.length_c   1.000
_cell.angle_alpha   90.00
_cell.angle_beta   90.00
_cell.angle_gamma   90.00
#
_symmetry.space_group_name_H-M   'P 1'
#
loop_
_entity.id
_entity.type
_entity.pdbx_description
1 polymer ?
#
loop_
_entity_poly.entity_id
_entity_poly.type
_entity_poly.pdbx_seq_one_letter_code
_entity_poly.pdbx_strand_id
1 'polypeptide(L)'
;MALHNLELLISGNSSLRGSLTFEYYHFAATTLDEQALTYQYLEWRVQNIHDNRLEKCVLEELNQMILPRAFLAGSRLTAVDLLLALDLRQSLESLSPPQQEALGSLIRWYNAVAVRSEGKLTQIPIHRMPLYS
;
A
#
# COMPACT_ATOMS: atom_id res chain seq x y z
N MET A 1 10.29 -5.28 -27.01
CA MET A 1 11.20 -4.14 -26.71
C MET A 1 10.89 -3.42 -25.40
N ALA A 2 9.76 -3.67 -24.71
CA ALA A 2 9.47 -3.06 -23.39
C ALA A 2 10.28 -3.64 -22.21
N LEU A 3 10.75 -4.90 -22.32
CA LEU A 3 11.50 -5.58 -21.27
C LEU A 3 12.92 -5.02 -21.04
N HIS A 4 13.56 -4.50 -22.08
CA HIS A 4 14.96 -4.05 -22.02
C HIS A 4 15.10 -2.66 -21.39
N ASN A 5 14.07 -1.82 -21.50
CA ASN A 5 14.03 -0.50 -20.85
C ASN A 5 13.78 -0.61 -19.33
N LEU A 6 13.13 -1.68 -18.88
CA LEU A 6 13.00 -2.00 -17.46
C LEU A 6 14.37 -2.40 -16.88
N GLU A 7 15.15 -3.23 -17.57
CA GLU A 7 16.47 -3.69 -17.09
C GLU A 7 17.47 -2.55 -16.84
N LEU A 8 17.43 -1.48 -17.64
CA LEU A 8 18.36 -0.35 -17.52
C LEU A 8 18.05 0.59 -16.33
N LEU A 9 16.78 0.75 -15.96
CA LEU A 9 16.39 1.48 -14.74
C LEU A 9 16.57 0.63 -13.46
N ILE A 10 16.58 -0.70 -13.61
CA ILE A 10 16.75 -1.69 -12.55
C ILE A 10 18.22 -1.85 -12.08
N SER A 11 19.20 -1.41 -12.88
CA SER A 11 20.63 -1.54 -12.58
C SER A 11 21.10 -0.74 -11.34
N GLY A 12 20.38 0.33 -10.96
CA GLY A 12 20.81 1.25 -9.89
C GLY A 12 20.39 0.87 -8.46
N ASN A 13 19.30 0.12 -8.26
CA ASN A 13 18.68 -0.07 -6.94
C ASN A 13 18.33 -1.55 -6.67
N SER A 14 19.34 -2.36 -6.34
CA SER A 14 19.22 -3.78 -5.98
C SER A 14 18.23 -4.06 -4.83
N SER A 15 17.98 -3.08 -3.95
CA SER A 15 17.03 -3.18 -2.83
C SER A 15 15.56 -3.18 -3.26
N LEU A 16 15.21 -2.45 -4.34
CA LEU A 16 13.84 -2.40 -4.86
C LEU A 16 13.47 -3.69 -5.58
N ARG A 17 14.46 -4.33 -6.22
CA ARG A 17 14.31 -5.62 -6.93
C ARG A 17 14.00 -6.78 -6.00
N GLY A 18 14.52 -6.76 -4.77
CA GLY A 18 14.21 -7.77 -3.75
C GLY A 18 12.79 -7.66 -3.17
N SER A 19 12.17 -6.47 -3.25
CA SER A 19 10.83 -6.24 -2.70
C SER A 19 9.72 -6.86 -3.56
N LEU A 20 9.93 -6.98 -4.87
CA LEU A 20 8.99 -7.60 -5.81
C LEU A 20 9.42 -9.04 -6.07
N THR A 21 9.09 -9.96 -5.15
CA THR A 21 9.39 -11.38 -5.30
C THR A 21 8.48 -12.05 -6.34
N PHE A 22 8.85 -13.24 -6.80
CA PHE A 22 8.04 -14.07 -7.72
C PHE A 22 6.61 -14.31 -7.21
N GLU A 23 6.42 -14.26 -5.89
CA GLU A 23 5.13 -14.43 -5.23
C GLU A 23 4.10 -13.35 -5.59
N TYR A 24 4.56 -12.16 -6.00
CA TYR A 24 3.71 -11.03 -6.37
C TYR A 24 3.58 -10.80 -7.88
N TYR A 25 4.10 -11.72 -8.71
CA TYR A 25 4.11 -11.56 -10.17
C TYR A 25 2.71 -11.42 -10.78
N HIS A 26 1.68 -11.98 -10.12
CA HIS A 26 0.27 -11.85 -10.51
C HIS A 26 -0.28 -10.41 -10.36
N PHE A 27 0.42 -9.56 -9.59
CA PHE A 27 0.05 -8.17 -9.31
C PHE A 27 0.98 -7.18 -10.02
N ALA A 28 1.56 -7.58 -11.15
CA ALA A 28 2.46 -6.74 -11.93
C ALA A 28 1.73 -5.52 -12.52
N ALA A 29 2.38 -4.36 -12.42
CA ALA A 29 1.97 -3.14 -13.11
C ALA A 29 2.08 -3.34 -14.64
N THR A 30 1.00 -3.06 -15.34
CA THR A 30 0.85 -3.35 -16.77
C THR A 30 1.09 -2.14 -17.66
N THR A 31 0.80 -0.94 -17.18
CA THR A 31 1.03 0.30 -17.92
C THR A 31 2.30 1.01 -17.43
N LEU A 32 2.86 1.89 -18.25
CA LEU A 32 4.03 2.70 -17.86
C LEU A 32 3.71 3.61 -16.67
N ASP A 33 2.50 4.16 -16.61
CA ASP A 33 2.06 5.00 -15.49
C ASP A 33 1.93 4.18 -14.20
N GLU A 34 1.37 2.97 -14.28
CA GLU A 34 1.29 2.04 -13.14
C GLU A 34 2.71 1.67 -12.65
N GLN A 35 3.65 1.44 -13.57
CA GLN A 35 5.04 1.14 -13.24
C GLN A 35 5.73 2.32 -12.57
N ALA A 36 5.59 3.53 -13.11
CA ALA A 36 6.16 4.74 -12.54
C ALA A 36 5.64 5.00 -11.12
N LEU A 37 4.32 4.89 -10.92
CA LEU A 37 3.71 5.00 -9.60
C LEU A 37 4.19 3.89 -8.65
N THR A 38 4.31 2.65 -9.14
CA THR A 38 4.83 1.53 -8.35
C THR A 38 6.23 1.85 -7.81
N TYR A 39 7.13 2.34 -8.66
CA TYR A 39 8.48 2.73 -8.23
C TYR A 39 8.45 3.89 -7.25
N GLN A 40 7.65 4.93 -7.52
CA GLN A 40 7.50 6.07 -6.61
C GLN A 40 7.07 5.64 -5.21
N TYR A 41 6.08 4.74 -5.09
CA TYR A 41 5.63 4.26 -3.78
C TYR A 41 6.63 3.32 -3.11
N LEU A 42 7.42 2.55 -3.88
CA LEU A 42 8.50 1.75 -3.30
C LEU A 42 9.63 2.63 -2.76
N GLU A 43 9.96 3.74 -3.43
CA GLU A 43 10.92 4.71 -2.91
C GLU A 43 10.38 5.40 -1.65
N TRP A 44 9.12 5.85 -1.68
CA TRP A 44 8.46 6.44 -0.52
C TRP A 44 8.46 5.48 0.67
N ARG A 45 8.17 4.19 0.44
CA ARG A 45 8.19 3.14 1.45
C ARG A 45 9.55 3.04 2.15
N VAL A 46 10.64 3.00 1.37
CA VAL A 46 12.01 2.91 1.91
C VAL A 46 12.38 4.15 2.74
N GLN A 47 11.87 5.32 2.36
CA GLN A 47 12.16 6.59 3.04
C GLN A 47 11.32 6.82 4.30
N ASN A 48 10.11 6.25 4.38
CA ASN A 48 9.13 6.61 5.42
C ASN A 48 8.77 5.45 6.36
N ILE A 49 9.09 4.20 6.00
CA ILE A 49 8.89 3.04 6.86
C ILE A 49 10.22 2.62 7.46
N HIS A 50 10.40 2.90 8.75
CA HIS A 50 11.57 2.49 9.52
C HIS A 50 11.13 1.60 10.70
N ASP A 51 11.83 0.49 10.93
CA ASP A 51 11.60 -0.43 12.06
C ASP A 51 10.13 -0.86 12.30
N ASN A 52 9.36 -1.04 11.21
CA ASN A 52 7.91 -1.37 11.25
C ASN A 52 7.06 -0.39 12.07
N ARG A 53 7.56 0.82 12.31
CA ARG A 53 6.84 1.87 13.03
C ARG A 53 6.64 3.04 12.09
N LEU A 54 5.37 3.38 11.89
CA LEU A 54 4.99 4.53 11.12
C LEU A 54 4.57 5.65 12.05
N GLU A 55 5.20 6.81 11.86
CA GLU A 55 4.81 8.01 12.56
C GLU A 55 3.40 8.43 12.14
N LYS A 56 2.67 9.04 13.08
CA LYS A 56 1.29 9.46 12.84
C LYS A 56 1.17 10.41 11.64
N CYS A 57 2.11 11.33 11.48
CA CYS A 57 2.13 12.28 10.35
C CYS A 57 2.24 11.56 9.00
N VAL A 58 3.01 10.48 8.92
CA VAL A 58 3.16 9.68 7.69
C VAL A 58 1.86 8.94 7.35
N LEU A 59 1.15 8.42 8.36
CA LEU A 59 -0.17 7.80 8.15
C LEU A 59 -1.22 8.81 7.67
N GLU A 60 -1.19 10.02 8.20
CA GLU A 60 -2.08 11.12 7.79
C GLU A 60 -1.79 11.55 6.35
N GLU A 61 -0.51 11.68 5.98
CA GLU A 61 -0.09 11.99 4.61
C GLU A 61 -0.53 10.90 3.62
N LEU A 62 -0.24 9.63 3.94
CA LEU A 62 -0.63 8.49 3.11
C LEU A 62 -2.16 8.42 2.94
N ASN A 63 -2.92 8.71 4.00
CA ASN A 63 -4.38 8.77 3.94
C ASN A 63 -4.88 9.83 2.94
N GLN A 64 -4.24 11.00 2.87
CA GLN A 64 -4.56 12.03 1.87
C GLN A 64 -4.15 11.62 0.45
N MET A 65 -2.98 10.99 0.29
CA MET A 65 -2.51 10.50 -1.01
C MET A 65 -3.44 9.43 -1.61
N ILE A 66 -3.99 8.56 -0.75
CA ILE A 66 -4.88 7.45 -1.13
C ILE A 66 -6.33 7.90 -1.33
N LEU A 67 -6.77 8.98 -0.67
CA LEU A 67 -8.14 9.49 -0.73
C LEU A 67 -8.75 9.49 -2.16
N PRO A 68 -8.08 10.02 -3.21
CA PRO A 68 -8.65 10.05 -4.56
C PRO A 68 -8.55 8.73 -5.33
N ARG A 69 -7.91 7.68 -4.78
CA ARG A 69 -7.59 6.45 -5.51
C ARG A 69 -8.29 5.23 -4.92
N ALA A 70 -8.46 4.18 -5.73
CA ALA A 70 -8.91 2.87 -5.24
C ALA A 70 -7.73 2.02 -4.74
N PHE A 71 -6.61 2.09 -5.46
CA PHE A 71 -5.31 1.49 -5.15
C PHE A 71 -4.19 2.50 -5.47
N LEU A 72 -2.98 2.24 -4.99
CA LEU A 72 -1.86 3.17 -5.11
C LEU A 72 -1.52 3.49 -6.57
N ALA A 73 -1.41 2.45 -7.40
CA ALA A 73 -1.11 2.57 -8.82
C ALA A 73 -2.35 2.86 -9.70
N GLY A 74 -3.53 3.09 -9.12
CA GLY A 74 -4.75 3.46 -9.86
C GLY A 74 -5.97 2.61 -9.49
N SER A 75 -6.51 1.88 -10.47
CA SER A 75 -7.77 1.13 -10.33
C SER A 75 -7.60 -0.37 -10.06
N ARG A 76 -6.36 -0.88 -10.17
CA ARG A 76 -6.03 -2.30 -9.99
C ARG A 76 -5.12 -2.50 -8.79
N LEU A 77 -5.27 -3.66 -8.15
CA LEU A 77 -4.37 -4.10 -7.11
C LEU A 77 -3.00 -4.41 -7.72
N THR A 78 -1.96 -3.80 -7.18
CA THR A 78 -0.57 -4.01 -7.60
C THR A 78 0.27 -4.54 -6.44
N ALA A 79 1.46 -5.05 -6.75
CA ALA A 79 2.36 -5.60 -5.74
C ALA A 79 2.72 -4.57 -4.64
N VAL A 80 2.83 -3.28 -4.98
CA VAL A 80 3.12 -2.24 -4.00
C VAL A 80 2.00 -2.06 -2.98
N ASP A 81 0.73 -2.29 -3.39
CA ASP A 81 -0.39 -2.24 -2.47
C ASP A 81 -0.28 -3.33 -1.39
N LEU A 82 0.10 -4.54 -1.79
CA LEU A 82 0.27 -5.67 -0.88
C LEU A 82 1.46 -5.45 0.06
N LEU A 83 2.59 -5.00 -0.47
CA LEU A 83 3.80 -4.73 0.33
C LEU A 83 3.53 -3.67 1.39
N LEU A 84 2.97 -2.52 0.99
CA LEU A 84 2.65 -1.46 1.94
C LEU A 84 1.59 -1.90 2.95
N ALA A 85 0.56 -2.64 2.54
CA ALA A 85 -0.44 -3.15 3.47
C ALA A 85 0.18 -4.11 4.50
N LEU A 86 1.13 -4.96 4.10
CA LEU A 86 1.85 -5.84 5.02
C LEU A 86 2.67 -5.07 6.05
N ASP A 87 3.38 -4.03 5.63
CA ASP A 87 4.16 -3.18 6.56
C ASP A 87 3.24 -2.40 7.51
N LEU A 88 2.10 -1.95 7.00
CA LEU A 88 1.12 -1.16 7.75
C LEU A 88 0.27 -1.98 8.72
N ARG A 89 0.19 -3.31 8.53
CA ARG A 89 -0.74 -4.19 9.24
C ARG A 89 -0.76 -3.95 10.75
N GLN A 90 0.41 -4.04 11.39
CA GLN A 90 0.50 -3.90 12.85
C GLN A 90 0.07 -2.51 13.32
N SER A 91 0.45 -1.46 12.59
CA SER A 91 0.08 -0.08 12.93
C SER A 91 -1.43 0.12 12.82
N LEU A 92 -2.05 -0.35 11.73
CA LEU A 92 -3.48 -0.16 11.48
C LEU A 92 -4.37 -1.02 12.40
N GLU A 93 -3.98 -2.26 12.68
CA GLU A 93 -4.72 -3.15 13.60
C GLU A 93 -4.70 -2.64 15.05
N SER A 94 -3.68 -1.85 15.42
CA SER A 94 -3.56 -1.26 16.77
C SER A 94 -4.36 0.05 16.96
N LEU A 95 -5.00 0.58 15.91
CA LEU A 95 -5.71 1.86 15.99
C LEU A 95 -7.01 1.76 16.80
N SER A 96 -7.21 2.74 17.68
CA SER A 96 -8.50 2.94 18.36
C SER A 96 -9.60 3.41 17.39
N PRO A 97 -10.90 3.21 17.71
CA PRO A 97 -12.00 3.59 16.81
C PRO A 97 -11.95 5.06 16.30
N PRO A 98 -11.67 6.08 17.14
CA PRO A 98 -11.55 7.47 16.66
C PRO A 98 -10.40 7.66 15.66
N GLN A 99 -9.31 6.91 15.81
CA GLN A 99 -8.17 6.99 14.87
C GLN A 99 -8.51 6.29 13.54
N GLN A 100 -9.29 5.20 13.59
CA GLN A 100 -9.77 4.53 12.38
C GLN A 100 -10.68 5.44 11.57
N GLU A 101 -11.54 6.23 12.23
CA GLU A 101 -12.39 7.23 11.57
C GLU A 101 -11.57 8.34 10.92
N ALA A 102 -10.55 8.86 11.63
CA ALA A 102 -9.65 9.88 11.10
C ALA A 102 -8.84 9.40 9.87
N LEU A 103 -8.48 8.11 9.83
CA LEU A 103 -7.74 7.47 8.74
C LEU A 103 -8.66 6.64 7.82
N GLY A 104 -9.92 7.05 7.66
CA GLY A 104 -10.93 6.26 6.98
C GLY A 104 -10.60 5.87 5.53
N SER A 105 -9.87 6.71 4.79
CA SER A 105 -9.47 6.41 3.41
C SER A 105 -8.41 5.32 3.34
N LEU A 106 -7.45 5.36 4.27
CA LEU A 106 -6.40 4.37 4.44
C LEU A 106 -6.99 3.03 4.90
N ILE A 107 -7.91 3.04 5.87
CA ILE A 107 -8.60 1.82 6.32
C ILE A 107 -9.46 1.22 5.19
N ARG A 108 -10.16 2.05 4.41
CA ARG A 108 -10.91 1.61 3.23
C ARG A 108 -10.00 0.92 2.22
N TRP A 109 -8.87 1.53 1.89
CA TRP A 109 -7.88 0.96 0.97
C TRP A 109 -7.31 -0.36 1.52
N TYR A 110 -6.87 -0.38 2.77
CA TYR A 110 -6.30 -1.58 3.40
C TYR A 110 -7.29 -2.75 3.37
N ASN A 111 -8.56 -2.50 3.71
CA ASN A 111 -9.60 -3.52 3.63
C ASN A 111 -9.85 -4.00 2.19
N ALA A 112 -9.77 -3.11 1.19
CA ALA A 112 -9.91 -3.46 -0.22
C ALA A 112 -8.74 -4.32 -0.74
N VAL A 113 -7.54 -4.10 -0.21
CA VAL A 113 -6.35 -4.94 -0.44
C VAL A 113 -6.50 -6.28 0.26
N ALA A 114 -6.92 -6.29 1.54
CA ALA A 114 -7.05 -7.50 2.34
C ALA A 114 -8.01 -8.52 1.73
N VAL A 115 -9.18 -8.10 1.24
CA VAL A 115 -10.15 -8.97 0.52
C VAL A 115 -9.51 -9.68 -0.67
N ARG A 116 -8.59 -9.01 -1.37
CA ARG A 116 -7.94 -9.49 -2.59
C ARG A 116 -6.58 -10.13 -2.34
N SER A 117 -6.17 -10.24 -1.08
CA SER A 117 -4.85 -10.75 -0.67
C SER A 117 -4.81 -12.26 -0.44
N GLU A 118 -5.88 -12.98 -0.79
CA GLU A 118 -5.97 -14.45 -0.64
C GLU A 118 -5.70 -14.94 0.80
N GLY A 119 -6.06 -14.14 1.80
CA GLY A 119 -5.92 -14.48 3.23
C GLY A 119 -4.59 -14.08 3.87
N LYS A 120 -3.69 -13.40 3.14
CA LYS A 120 -2.43 -12.89 3.71
C LYS A 120 -2.62 -11.74 4.71
N LEU A 121 -3.71 -10.99 4.56
CA LEU A 121 -4.07 -9.85 5.41
C LEU A 121 -5.46 -10.06 6.02
N THR A 122 -5.63 -9.60 7.24
CA THR A 122 -6.92 -9.61 7.94
C THR A 122 -7.59 -8.25 7.79
N GLN A 123 -8.89 -8.23 7.54
CA GLN A 123 -9.65 -6.98 7.47
C GLN A 123 -9.79 -6.35 8.85
N ILE A 124 -9.73 -5.02 8.89
CA ILE A 124 -9.97 -4.24 10.10
C ILE A 124 -11.47 -3.95 10.18
N PRO A 125 -12.18 -4.41 11.22
CA PRO A 125 -13.59 -4.14 11.39
C PRO A 125 -13.81 -2.66 11.64
N ILE A 126 -14.62 -2.02 10.81
CA ILE A 126 -14.97 -0.60 10.99
C ILE A 126 -16.13 -0.55 11.98
N HIS A 127 -15.84 -0.14 13.21
CA HIS A 127 -16.88 0.16 14.19
C HIS A 127 -17.54 1.48 13.83
N ARG A 128 -18.76 1.42 13.29
CA ARG A 128 -19.57 2.62 13.10
C ARG A 128 -20.19 3.00 14.44
N MET A 129 -19.98 4.23 14.91
CA MET A 129 -20.78 4.74 16.02
C MET A 129 -22.27 4.74 15.62
N PRO A 130 -23.18 4.19 16.45
CA PRO A 130 -24.60 4.32 16.19
C PRO A 130 -24.96 5.80 16.25
N LEU A 131 -25.57 6.30 15.16
CA LEU A 131 -25.94 7.71 15.03
C LEU A 131 -27.10 8.11 15.97
N TYR A 132 -27.77 7.13 16.58
CA TYR A 132 -28.87 7.33 17.52
C TYR A 132 -28.88 6.23 18.59
N SER A 133 -29.01 6.64 19.85
CA SER A 133 -29.24 5.80 21.03
C SER A 133 -30.67 5.99 21.54
#